data_AF-A0A645CRD1-F1
#
_entry.id   AF-A0A645CRD1-F1
#
_cell.length_a   1.000
_cell.length_b   1.000
_cell.length_c   1.000
_cell.angle_alpha   90.00
_cell.angle_beta   90.00
_cell.angle_gamma   90.00
#
_symmetry.space_group_name_H-M   'P 1'
#
loop_
_entity.id
_entity.type
_entity.pdbx_description
1 polymer ?
#
loop_
_entity_poly.entity_id
_entity_poly.type
_entity_poly.pdbx_seq_one_letter_code
_entity_poly.pdbx_strand_id
1 'polypeptide(L)'
;MADEAGTLREHFPPADFFPGLSLGQRPVKCREFVGKDGKTIKIATPVYGAEFLWQDGKPQGEVMMTAVLSPKVSVPALLRIACGKGQVYLTPFLFGNPAQALEVTSTKPMLFDPQPDAEALYYTVMETAGIIPNVWNPVAVPEAVLTSVYRDGKDTMVHFLNATGSKFKKGEIVPSVLKGNPYPAPTADIVFELPGKFTEIYAASPDFEGKKPLSGKYENGVTRVTLPKELLKVYTIVHLIAE
;
A
#
# COMPACT_ATOMS: atom_id res chain seq x y z
N MET A 1 17.33 14.64 4.14
CA MET A 1 18.68 14.36 4.71
C MET A 1 19.62 15.45 4.20
N ALA A 2 20.66 15.77 4.96
CA ALA A 2 21.58 16.86 4.62
C ALA A 2 22.87 16.32 3.97
N ASP A 3 23.54 17.13 3.15
CA ASP A 3 24.91 16.83 2.72
C ASP A 3 25.92 17.00 3.87
N GLU A 4 27.21 16.77 3.59
CA GLU A 4 28.30 16.90 4.58
C GLU A 4 28.40 18.31 5.19
N ALA A 5 27.81 19.32 4.56
CA ALA A 5 27.75 20.70 5.04
C ALA A 5 26.44 21.04 5.78
N GLY A 6 25.54 20.07 5.97
CA GLY A 6 24.26 20.29 6.65
C GLY A 6 23.15 20.85 5.74
N THR A 7 23.38 20.94 4.42
CA THR A 7 22.39 21.46 3.47
C THR A 7 21.41 20.37 3.07
N LEU A 8 20.11 20.60 3.28
CA LEU A 8 19.06 19.71 2.76
C LEU A 8 19.09 19.76 1.23
N ARG A 9 19.55 18.68 0.59
CA ARG A 9 19.46 18.53 -0.86
C ARG A 9 18.02 18.26 -1.29
N GLU A 10 17.57 18.91 -2.35
CA GLU A 10 16.23 18.67 -2.94
C GLU A 10 16.11 17.25 -3.51
N HIS A 11 17.21 16.67 -4.00
CA HIS A 11 17.25 15.33 -4.59
C HIS A 11 18.52 14.57 -4.17
N PHE A 12 18.36 13.28 -3.89
CA PHE A 12 19.49 12.36 -3.71
C PHE A 12 19.57 11.41 -4.91
N PRO A 13 20.59 11.53 -5.78
CA PRO A 13 20.80 10.54 -6.84
C PRO A 13 21.10 9.16 -6.24
N PRO A 14 20.72 8.07 -6.92
CA PRO A 14 21.06 6.71 -6.45
C PRO A 14 22.56 6.51 -6.20
N ALA A 15 23.42 7.19 -6.96
CA ALA A 15 24.88 7.14 -6.80
C ALA A 15 25.37 7.59 -5.41
N ASP A 16 24.62 8.44 -4.70
CA ASP A 16 24.96 8.89 -3.35
C ASP A 16 24.81 7.76 -2.30
N PHE A 17 23.91 6.81 -2.56
CA PHE A 17 23.69 5.64 -1.69
C PHE A 17 24.34 4.37 -2.24
N PHE A 18 24.56 4.31 -3.55
CA PHE A 18 25.00 3.13 -4.28
C PHE A 18 26.08 3.54 -5.31
N PRO A 19 27.35 3.67 -4.89
CA PRO A 19 28.43 4.11 -5.77
C PRO A 19 28.58 3.20 -6.99
N GLY A 20 28.46 3.74 -8.21
CA GLY A 20 28.53 2.95 -9.45
C GLY A 20 27.18 2.50 -10.00
N LEU A 21 26.08 2.89 -9.35
CA LEU A 21 24.73 2.85 -9.91
C LEU A 21 24.40 4.20 -10.57
N SER A 22 23.94 4.17 -11.82
CA SER A 22 23.39 5.36 -12.50
C SER A 22 22.04 5.08 -13.13
N LEU A 23 21.23 6.13 -13.26
CA LEU A 23 19.95 6.07 -13.95
C LEU A 23 20.19 6.14 -15.46
N GLY A 24 19.64 5.17 -16.19
CA GLY A 24 19.59 5.18 -17.64
C GLY A 24 18.72 6.32 -18.16
N GLN A 25 18.97 6.71 -19.40
CA GLN A 25 18.33 7.86 -20.05
C GLN A 25 16.92 7.57 -20.57
N ARG A 26 16.49 6.31 -20.60
CA ARG A 26 15.22 5.88 -21.23
C ARG A 26 14.34 5.15 -20.24
N PRO A 27 13.02 5.42 -20.22
CA PRO A 27 12.09 4.63 -19.44
C PRO A 27 12.01 3.21 -20.01
N VAL A 28 11.99 2.22 -19.13
CA VAL A 28 11.73 0.82 -19.47
C VAL A 28 10.29 0.47 -19.16
N LYS A 29 9.69 -0.37 -20.01
CA LYS A 29 8.32 -0.87 -19.83
C LYS A 29 8.37 -2.36 -19.58
N CYS A 30 7.69 -2.82 -18.56
CA CYS A 30 7.65 -4.23 -18.22
C CYS A 30 6.21 -4.72 -18.05
N ARG A 31 5.94 -5.95 -18.46
CA ARG A 31 4.65 -6.65 -18.28
C ARG A 31 4.77 -7.93 -17.47
N GLU A 32 5.99 -8.31 -17.10
CA GLU A 32 6.27 -9.58 -16.46
C GLU A 32 7.43 -9.46 -15.49
N PHE A 33 7.16 -9.79 -14.23
CA PHE A 33 8.14 -9.80 -13.16
C PHE A 33 8.33 -11.23 -12.67
N VAL A 34 9.56 -11.59 -12.36
CA VAL A 34 9.93 -12.92 -11.87
C VAL A 34 10.59 -12.77 -10.51
N GLY A 35 9.97 -13.35 -9.49
CA GLY A 35 10.54 -13.42 -8.14
C GLY A 35 11.76 -14.32 -8.09
N LYS A 36 12.59 -14.14 -7.04
CA LYS A 36 13.75 -15.00 -6.79
C LYS A 36 13.38 -16.48 -6.61
N ASP A 37 12.15 -16.75 -6.16
CA ASP A 37 11.54 -18.08 -6.05
C ASP A 37 11.11 -18.68 -7.41
N GLY A 38 11.26 -17.94 -8.51
CA GLY A 38 10.83 -18.33 -9.85
C GLY A 38 9.34 -18.06 -10.12
N LYS A 39 8.60 -17.49 -9.17
CA LYS A 39 7.18 -17.15 -9.38
C LYS A 39 7.08 -15.97 -10.33
N THR A 40 6.28 -16.15 -11.38
CA THR A 40 6.02 -15.11 -12.37
C THR A 40 4.75 -14.33 -12.05
N ILE A 41 4.84 -13.00 -12.13
CA ILE A 41 3.73 -12.06 -12.00
C ILE A 41 3.58 -11.35 -13.34
N LYS A 42 2.45 -11.60 -14.02
CA LYS A 42 2.11 -10.92 -15.26
C LYS A 42 1.15 -9.78 -14.97
N ILE A 43 1.34 -8.67 -15.67
CA ILE A 43 0.49 -7.49 -15.53
C ILE A 43 -0.09 -7.09 -16.90
N ALA A 44 -1.37 -6.76 -16.93
CA ALA A 44 -2.07 -6.38 -18.16
C ALA A 44 -1.60 -5.03 -18.70
N THR A 45 -1.48 -4.05 -17.79
CA THR A 45 -0.99 -2.70 -18.10
C THR A 45 0.50 -2.60 -17.76
N PRO A 46 1.38 -2.17 -18.69
CA PRO A 46 2.81 -2.09 -18.41
C PRO A 46 3.15 -1.11 -17.29
N VAL A 47 4.02 -1.53 -16.37
CA VAL A 47 4.64 -0.66 -15.38
C VAL A 47 5.91 -0.06 -15.97
N TYR A 48 6.09 1.24 -15.71
CA TYR A 48 7.24 2.01 -16.18
C TYR A 48 8.28 2.12 -15.08
N GLY A 49 9.55 2.10 -15.47
CA GLY A 49 10.67 2.34 -14.58
C GLY A 49 11.82 3.02 -15.29
N ALA A 50 12.88 3.31 -14.54
CA ALA A 50 14.16 3.68 -15.12
C ALA A 50 14.99 2.43 -15.41
N GLU A 51 15.80 2.46 -16.46
CA GLU A 51 16.90 1.51 -16.55
C GLU A 51 17.94 1.86 -15.48
N PHE A 52 18.52 0.87 -14.82
CA PHE A 52 19.70 1.07 -13.99
C PHE A 52 20.94 0.58 -14.74
N LEU A 53 21.96 1.43 -14.83
CA LEU A 53 23.25 1.11 -15.38
C LEU A 53 24.23 0.87 -14.23
N TRP A 54 24.93 -0.25 -14.30
CA TRP A 54 25.86 -0.70 -13.26
C TRP A 54 27.29 -0.63 -13.76
N GLN A 55 28.20 -0.18 -12.90
CA GLN A 55 29.62 -0.37 -13.11
C GLN A 55 29.92 -1.88 -13.27
N ASP A 56 30.67 -2.24 -14.30
CA ASP A 56 31.00 -3.62 -14.69
C ASP A 56 29.80 -4.52 -15.07
N GLY A 57 28.61 -3.94 -15.27
CA GLY A 57 27.42 -4.65 -15.74
C GLY A 57 26.78 -5.59 -14.71
N LYS A 58 27.10 -5.48 -13.41
CA LYS A 58 26.55 -6.33 -12.35
C LYS A 58 25.84 -5.52 -11.26
N PRO A 59 24.65 -5.95 -10.79
CA PRO A 59 23.95 -5.28 -9.69
C PRO A 59 24.73 -5.35 -8.38
N GLN A 60 24.78 -4.23 -7.64
CA GLN A 60 25.46 -4.12 -6.34
C GLN A 60 24.58 -4.59 -5.17
N GLY A 61 23.97 -5.75 -5.32
CA GLY A 61 23.08 -6.30 -4.30
C GLY A 61 22.44 -7.60 -4.76
N GLU A 62 21.62 -8.15 -3.88
CA GLU A 62 20.85 -9.33 -4.19
C GLU A 62 19.62 -8.96 -5.02
N VAL A 63 19.47 -9.60 -6.18
CA VAL A 63 18.28 -9.47 -7.01
C VAL A 63 17.15 -10.31 -6.41
N MET A 64 16.16 -9.63 -5.85
CA MET A 64 14.97 -10.24 -5.26
C MET A 64 13.87 -10.47 -6.31
N MET A 65 13.81 -9.59 -7.31
CA MET A 65 12.90 -9.70 -8.44
C MET A 65 13.55 -9.19 -9.73
N THR A 66 13.19 -9.78 -10.85
CA THR A 66 13.66 -9.42 -12.19
C THR A 66 12.48 -8.99 -13.06
N ALA A 67 12.63 -7.92 -13.83
CA ALA A 67 11.68 -7.47 -14.85
C ALA A 67 12.11 -8.02 -16.21
N VAL A 68 11.20 -8.70 -16.91
CA VAL A 68 11.42 -9.16 -18.28
C VAL A 68 10.99 -8.06 -19.24
N LEU A 69 11.96 -7.47 -19.95
CA LEU A 69 11.71 -6.42 -20.95
C LEU A 69 11.42 -7.03 -22.32
N SER A 70 12.08 -8.15 -22.64
CA SER A 70 11.86 -8.96 -23.83
C SER A 70 12.35 -10.40 -23.58
N PRO A 71 12.09 -11.37 -24.47
CA PRO A 71 12.54 -12.77 -24.27
C PRO A 71 14.04 -12.95 -24.03
N LYS A 72 14.88 -11.97 -24.38
CA LYS A 72 16.33 -12.00 -24.22
C LYS A 72 16.89 -10.92 -23.30
N VAL A 73 16.03 -10.04 -22.78
CA VAL A 73 16.46 -8.87 -22.01
C VAL A 73 15.67 -8.80 -20.73
N SER A 74 16.38 -8.87 -19.62
CA SER A 74 15.85 -8.76 -18.27
C SER A 74 16.71 -7.82 -17.44
N VAL A 75 16.07 -7.08 -16.55
CA VAL A 75 16.75 -6.12 -15.66
C VAL A 75 16.31 -6.34 -14.21
N PRO A 76 17.15 -6.02 -13.21
CA PRO A 76 16.72 -6.06 -11.82
C PRO A 76 15.50 -5.16 -11.57
N ALA A 77 14.48 -5.70 -10.89
CA ALA A 77 13.25 -4.99 -10.55
C ALA A 77 13.12 -4.68 -9.05
N LEU A 78 13.71 -5.52 -8.21
CA LEU A 78 13.84 -5.28 -6.77
C LEU A 78 15.19 -5.77 -6.31
N LEU A 79 15.95 -4.89 -5.67
CA LEU A 79 17.27 -5.18 -5.11
C LEU A 79 17.24 -5.05 -3.60
N ARG A 80 17.96 -5.94 -2.93
CA ARG A 80 18.28 -5.86 -1.51
C ARG A 80 19.76 -5.58 -1.35
N ILE A 81 20.09 -4.47 -0.69
CA ILE A 81 21.46 -3.99 -0.57
C ILE A 81 21.78 -3.84 0.92
N ALA A 82 22.88 -4.43 1.39
CA ALA A 82 23.34 -4.28 2.76
C ALA A 82 23.86 -2.85 2.99
N CYS A 83 23.45 -2.21 4.08
CA CYS A 83 23.88 -0.85 4.43
C CYS A 83 24.11 -0.76 5.94
N GLY A 84 25.38 -0.79 6.36
CA GLY A 84 25.77 -0.85 7.77
C GLY A 84 25.20 -2.09 8.46
N LYS A 85 24.41 -1.88 9.53
CA LYS A 85 23.69 -2.94 10.25
C LYS A 85 22.30 -3.24 9.68
N GLY A 86 21.86 -2.50 8.68
CA GLY A 86 20.55 -2.61 8.05
C GLY A 86 20.63 -3.03 6.59
N GLN A 87 19.50 -2.86 5.91
CA GLN A 87 19.36 -3.14 4.49
C GLN A 87 18.49 -2.08 3.83
N VAL A 88 18.75 -1.80 2.55
CA VAL A 88 17.94 -0.92 1.71
C VAL A 88 17.35 -1.74 0.58
N TYR A 89 16.06 -1.49 0.30
CA TYR A 89 15.37 -2.05 -0.86
C TYR A 89 15.26 -0.97 -1.93
N LEU A 90 15.66 -1.31 -3.16
CA LEU A 90 15.63 -0.40 -4.29
C LEU A 90 14.82 -1.02 -5.44
N THR A 91 13.90 -0.25 -5.99
CA THR A 91 13.19 -0.56 -7.24
C THR A 91 13.33 0.59 -8.23
N PRO A 92 13.67 0.33 -9.51
CA PRO A 92 13.57 1.32 -10.57
C PRO A 92 12.14 1.52 -11.08
N PHE A 93 11.23 0.62 -10.74
CA PHE A 93 9.88 0.56 -11.29
C PHE A 93 8.89 1.26 -10.37
N LEU A 94 8.00 1.99 -10.99
CA LEU A 94 6.99 2.80 -10.34
C LEU A 94 5.76 1.94 -9.98
N PHE A 95 5.94 0.89 -9.18
CA PHE A 95 4.86 -0.05 -8.85
C PHE A 95 3.62 0.63 -8.25
N GLY A 96 3.83 1.65 -7.41
CA GLY A 96 2.75 2.40 -6.75
C GLY A 96 2.32 3.68 -7.46
N ASN A 97 3.01 4.13 -8.52
CA ASN A 97 2.64 5.38 -9.19
C ASN A 97 1.33 5.26 -10.01
N PRO A 98 0.96 4.09 -10.58
CA PRO A 98 -0.41 3.86 -11.03
C PRO A 98 -1.48 4.07 -9.94
N ALA A 99 -1.11 3.88 -8.67
CA ALA A 99 -1.96 4.14 -7.51
C ALA A 99 -1.89 5.61 -7.01
N GLN A 100 -1.12 6.48 -7.69
CA GLN A 100 -0.95 7.88 -7.33
C GLN A 100 -1.69 8.78 -8.33
N ALA A 101 -2.77 9.41 -7.89
CA ALA A 101 -3.27 10.62 -8.54
C ALA A 101 -2.73 11.84 -7.79
N LEU A 102 -1.96 12.68 -8.49
CA LEU A 102 -1.62 14.01 -7.97
C LEU A 102 -2.93 14.81 -7.86
N GLU A 103 -3.21 15.31 -6.66
CA GLU A 103 -4.31 16.18 -6.23
C GLU A 103 -5.58 16.19 -7.11
N VAL A 104 -6.65 15.56 -6.61
CA VAL A 104 -7.99 15.71 -7.19
C VAL A 104 -8.57 17.06 -6.78
N THR A 105 -8.45 18.06 -7.64
CA THR A 105 -9.08 19.37 -7.43
C THR A 105 -10.52 19.36 -7.95
N SER A 106 -11.41 20.16 -7.37
CA SER A 106 -12.80 20.30 -7.85
C SER A 106 -12.96 21.06 -9.17
N THR A 107 -11.85 21.32 -9.86
CA THR A 107 -11.78 22.10 -11.10
C THR A 107 -11.15 21.34 -12.26
N LYS A 108 -10.53 20.18 -11.99
CA LYS A 108 -9.85 19.37 -12.99
C LYS A 108 -10.44 17.95 -13.01
N PRO A 109 -10.52 17.32 -14.19
CA PRO A 109 -10.89 15.92 -14.30
C PRO A 109 -9.96 15.02 -13.49
N MET A 110 -10.53 14.06 -12.77
CA MET A 110 -9.79 12.96 -12.14
C MET A 110 -9.10 12.13 -13.22
N LEU A 111 -7.79 11.95 -13.11
CA LEU A 111 -7.01 11.15 -14.05
C LEU A 111 -6.67 9.76 -13.52
N PHE A 112 -7.01 9.49 -12.27
CA PHE A 112 -6.79 8.21 -11.61
C PHE A 112 -7.46 7.08 -12.38
N ASP A 113 -6.72 5.99 -12.54
CA ASP A 113 -7.16 4.78 -13.23
C ASP A 113 -6.64 3.60 -12.41
N PRO A 114 -7.51 2.85 -11.72
CA PRO A 114 -7.08 1.71 -10.91
C PRO A 114 -6.26 0.73 -11.75
N GLN A 115 -5.16 0.22 -11.19
CA GLN A 115 -4.34 -0.81 -11.84
C GLN A 115 -4.13 -1.97 -10.87
N PRO A 116 -5.13 -2.87 -10.72
CA PRO A 116 -5.10 -3.94 -9.72
C PRO A 116 -3.86 -4.82 -9.79
N ASP A 117 -3.38 -5.11 -11.00
CA ASP A 117 -2.16 -5.89 -11.22
C ASP A 117 -0.90 -5.19 -10.68
N ALA A 118 -0.82 -3.86 -10.86
CA ALA A 118 0.30 -3.05 -10.38
C ALA A 118 0.23 -2.88 -8.85
N GLU A 119 -0.97 -2.74 -8.29
CA GLU A 119 -1.20 -2.69 -6.84
C GLU A 119 -0.82 -4.03 -6.18
N ALA A 120 -1.24 -5.17 -6.75
CA ALA A 120 -0.86 -6.49 -6.26
C ALA A 120 0.67 -6.71 -6.34
N LEU A 121 1.31 -6.23 -7.40
CA LEU A 121 2.77 -6.23 -7.51
C LEU A 121 3.44 -5.36 -6.44
N TYR A 122 2.90 -4.18 -6.16
CA TYR A 122 3.39 -3.32 -5.07
C TYR A 122 3.31 -4.02 -3.72
N TYR A 123 2.18 -4.65 -3.38
CA TYR A 123 2.04 -5.42 -2.14
C TYR A 123 3.05 -6.57 -2.08
N THR A 124 3.21 -7.32 -3.17
CA THR A 124 4.20 -8.41 -3.24
C THR A 124 5.63 -7.92 -3.00
N VAL A 125 5.98 -6.75 -3.55
CA VAL A 125 7.30 -6.12 -3.37
C VAL A 125 7.50 -5.71 -1.90
N MET A 126 6.49 -5.10 -1.28
CA MET A 126 6.56 -4.69 0.12
C MET A 126 6.62 -5.88 1.08
N GLU A 127 5.87 -6.95 0.81
CA GLU A 127 5.96 -8.22 1.54
C GLU A 127 7.34 -8.88 1.39
N THR A 128 7.86 -8.95 0.16
CA THR A 128 9.21 -9.48 -0.12
C THR A 128 10.29 -8.67 0.59
N ALA A 129 10.07 -7.36 0.75
CA ALA A 129 10.95 -6.47 1.48
C ALA A 129 10.78 -6.55 3.02
N GLY A 130 9.77 -7.28 3.51
CA GLY A 130 9.42 -7.33 4.93
C GLY A 130 8.97 -5.98 5.49
N ILE A 131 8.51 -5.06 4.62
CA ILE A 131 8.13 -3.69 4.97
C ILE A 131 6.71 -3.63 5.51
N ILE A 132 5.80 -4.45 4.98
CA ILE A 132 4.44 -4.57 5.54
C ILE A 132 4.52 -5.55 6.70
N PRO A 133 4.42 -5.10 7.96
CA PRO A 133 4.23 -6.02 9.05
C PRO A 133 2.81 -6.61 8.94
N ASN A 134 2.62 -7.88 9.31
CA ASN A 134 1.31 -8.54 9.41
C ASN A 134 0.48 -7.90 10.55
N VAL A 135 0.13 -6.62 10.40
CA VAL A 135 -0.59 -5.83 11.41
C VAL A 135 -2.08 -5.80 11.17
N TRP A 136 -2.52 -6.27 10.02
CA TRP A 136 -3.89 -6.20 9.54
C TRP A 136 -4.09 -7.22 8.42
N ASN A 137 -5.12 -8.05 8.53
CA ASN A 137 -5.55 -8.94 7.46
C ASN A 137 -7.05 -8.70 7.16
N PRO A 138 -7.39 -8.10 6.00
CA PRO A 138 -8.78 -7.90 5.60
C PRO A 138 -9.39 -9.23 5.12
N VAL A 139 -10.31 -9.80 5.89
CA VAL A 139 -10.97 -11.08 5.53
C VAL A 139 -12.16 -10.85 4.61
N ALA A 140 -13.00 -9.87 4.95
CA ALA A 140 -14.13 -9.43 4.15
C ALA A 140 -14.36 -7.94 4.42
N VAL A 141 -13.69 -7.08 3.66
CA VAL A 141 -13.83 -5.63 3.74
C VAL A 141 -14.37 -5.14 2.39
N PRO A 142 -15.50 -4.43 2.34
CA PRO A 142 -15.99 -3.85 1.09
C PRO A 142 -14.95 -2.91 0.47
N GLU A 143 -14.77 -2.96 -0.85
CA GLU A 143 -13.74 -2.21 -1.59
C GLU A 143 -13.72 -0.71 -1.27
N ALA A 144 -14.90 -0.11 -1.10
CA ALA A 144 -15.06 1.32 -0.81
C ALA A 144 -15.17 1.62 0.70
N VAL A 145 -14.49 0.83 1.54
CA VAL A 145 -14.29 1.14 2.97
C VAL A 145 -12.80 1.33 3.20
N LEU A 146 -12.40 2.57 3.52
CA LEU A 146 -11.00 2.88 3.80
C LEU A 146 -10.68 2.48 5.23
N THR A 147 -9.54 1.81 5.42
CA THR A 147 -9.08 1.36 6.74
C THR A 147 -7.74 1.97 7.10
N SER A 148 -7.55 2.23 8.40
CA SER A 148 -6.26 2.60 8.96
C SER A 148 -6.10 1.95 10.31
N VAL A 149 -4.90 1.46 10.62
CA VAL A 149 -4.57 0.83 11.90
C VAL A 149 -3.62 1.73 12.66
N TYR A 150 -4.03 2.13 13.85
CA TYR A 150 -3.25 2.90 14.81
C TYR A 150 -2.96 2.04 16.04
N ARG A 151 -1.77 2.16 16.59
CA ARG A 151 -1.38 1.49 17.83
C ARG A 151 -1.03 2.53 18.88
N ASP A 152 -1.65 2.40 20.05
CA ASP A 152 -1.36 3.20 21.22
C ASP A 152 -0.85 2.29 22.35
N GLY A 153 0.47 2.23 22.52
CA GLY A 153 1.09 1.24 23.38
C GLY A 153 0.76 -0.18 22.94
N LYS A 154 -0.04 -0.90 23.74
CA LYS A 154 -0.51 -2.27 23.43
C LYS A 154 -1.86 -2.29 22.74
N ASP A 155 -2.63 -1.20 22.83
CA ASP A 155 -3.98 -1.15 22.28
C ASP A 155 -3.93 -0.89 20.78
N THR A 156 -4.94 -1.40 20.08
CA THR A 156 -5.07 -1.25 18.63
C THR A 156 -6.39 -0.56 18.31
N MET A 157 -6.33 0.48 17.49
CA MET A 157 -7.48 1.18 16.96
C MET A 157 -7.53 0.96 15.45
N VAL A 158 -8.66 0.45 14.97
CA VAL A 158 -8.91 0.32 13.53
C VAL A 158 -9.96 1.34 13.12
N HIS A 159 -9.56 2.25 12.26
CA HIS A 159 -10.39 3.31 11.73
C HIS A 159 -11.04 2.82 10.44
N PHE A 160 -12.35 2.97 10.32
CA PHE A 160 -13.13 2.66 9.13
C PHE A 160 -13.80 3.93 8.63
N LEU A 161 -13.54 4.32 7.40
CA LEU A 161 -14.26 5.39 6.72
C LEU A 161 -15.10 4.79 5.60
N ASN A 162 -16.40 5.09 5.61
CA ASN A 162 -17.29 4.71 4.53
C ASN A 162 -17.03 5.60 3.32
N ALA A 163 -16.51 5.03 2.24
CA ALA A 163 -16.31 5.70 0.96
C ALA A 163 -17.24 5.14 -0.14
N THR A 164 -18.27 4.37 0.19
CA THR A 164 -19.15 3.67 -0.77
C THR A 164 -19.95 4.59 -1.70
N GLY A 165 -20.10 5.87 -1.35
CA GLY A 165 -20.68 6.90 -2.23
C GLY A 165 -19.70 7.47 -3.26
N SER A 166 -18.39 7.21 -3.12
CA SER A 166 -17.34 7.72 -4.00
C SER A 166 -17.28 6.89 -5.28
N LYS A 167 -18.14 7.22 -6.24
CA LYS A 167 -18.28 6.49 -7.52
C LYS A 167 -17.72 7.24 -8.73
N PHE A 168 -16.78 8.15 -8.48
CA PHE A 168 -16.19 8.97 -9.52
C PHE A 168 -15.32 8.14 -10.46
N LYS A 169 -15.41 8.45 -11.74
CA LYS A 169 -14.65 7.80 -12.81
C LYS A 169 -13.57 8.72 -13.35
N LYS A 170 -12.57 8.11 -13.99
CA LYS A 170 -11.60 8.83 -14.81
C LYS A 170 -12.30 9.76 -15.80
N GLY A 171 -11.88 11.02 -15.84
CA GLY A 171 -12.46 12.07 -16.67
C GLY A 171 -13.56 12.88 -15.98
N GLU A 172 -14.10 12.44 -14.83
CA GLU A 172 -15.10 13.19 -14.08
C GLU A 172 -14.45 14.25 -13.18
N ILE A 173 -15.15 15.36 -12.95
CA ILE A 173 -14.76 16.38 -11.98
C ILE A 173 -15.45 16.04 -10.65
N VAL A 174 -14.67 15.86 -9.58
CA VAL A 174 -15.22 15.68 -8.24
C VAL A 174 -15.79 17.03 -7.76
N PRO A 175 -17.10 17.14 -7.51
CA PRO A 175 -17.68 18.42 -7.13
C PRO A 175 -17.28 18.78 -5.69
N SER A 176 -17.16 20.08 -5.41
CA SER A 176 -16.92 20.59 -4.04
C SER A 176 -18.10 20.34 -3.10
N VAL A 177 -19.30 20.11 -3.65
CA VAL A 177 -20.52 19.76 -2.91
C VAL A 177 -21.14 18.52 -3.54
N LEU A 178 -21.26 17.46 -2.74
CA LEU A 178 -21.91 16.21 -3.15
C LEU A 178 -23.44 16.36 -3.09
N LYS A 179 -24.13 15.92 -4.14
CA LYS A 179 -25.60 15.81 -4.15
C LYS A 179 -26.01 14.42 -3.66
N GLY A 180 -27.05 14.36 -2.82
CA GLY A 180 -27.58 13.09 -2.29
C GLY A 180 -26.88 12.64 -1.00
N ASN A 181 -26.92 11.34 -0.70
CA ASN A 181 -26.21 10.77 0.45
C ASN A 181 -24.78 10.37 0.03
N PRO A 182 -23.74 11.08 0.50
CA PRO A 182 -22.34 10.75 0.19
C PRO A 182 -21.83 9.48 0.90
N TYR A 183 -22.56 8.99 1.90
CA TYR A 183 -22.20 7.82 2.72
C TYR A 183 -23.35 6.80 2.75
N PRO A 184 -23.67 6.15 1.62
CA PRO A 184 -24.68 5.09 1.60
C PRO A 184 -24.26 3.94 2.52
N ALA A 185 -25.22 3.26 3.15
CA ALA A 185 -24.89 2.19 4.09
C ALA A 185 -24.12 1.04 3.38
N PRO A 186 -23.09 0.45 4.03
CA PRO A 186 -22.44 -0.74 3.50
C PRO A 186 -23.43 -1.91 3.36
N THR A 187 -23.21 -2.78 2.38
CA THR A 187 -24.13 -3.89 2.08
C THR A 187 -23.87 -5.14 2.91
N ALA A 188 -22.67 -5.27 3.48
CA ALA A 188 -22.20 -6.45 4.20
C ALA A 188 -21.38 -6.05 5.42
N ASP A 189 -21.35 -6.95 6.40
CA ASP A 189 -20.50 -6.81 7.59
C ASP A 189 -19.02 -6.82 7.20
N ILE A 190 -18.20 -6.19 8.04
CA ILE A 190 -16.78 -6.05 7.81
C ILE A 190 -16.05 -7.02 8.73
N VAL A 191 -15.28 -7.94 8.14
CA VAL A 191 -14.53 -8.97 8.86
C VAL A 191 -13.04 -8.77 8.64
N PHE A 192 -12.28 -8.79 9.73
CA PHE A 192 -10.85 -8.60 9.69
C PHE A 192 -10.13 -9.37 10.81
N GLU A 193 -8.83 -9.52 10.65
CA GLU A 193 -7.96 -10.20 11.60
C GLU A 193 -6.79 -9.30 12.01
N LEU A 194 -6.46 -9.36 13.30
CA LEU A 194 -5.33 -8.67 13.91
C LEU A 194 -4.52 -9.66 14.75
N PRO A 195 -3.19 -9.56 14.79
CA PRO A 195 -2.37 -10.36 15.70
C PRO A 195 -2.64 -9.97 17.15
N GLY A 196 -2.66 -10.98 18.04
CA GLY A 196 -2.85 -10.80 19.48
C GLY A 196 -4.24 -11.18 19.98
N LYS A 197 -4.33 -11.29 21.31
CA LYS A 197 -5.57 -11.54 22.04
C LYS A 197 -5.97 -10.25 22.77
N PHE A 198 -7.27 -9.97 22.78
CA PHE A 198 -7.84 -8.73 23.31
C PHE A 198 -8.87 -9.03 24.39
N THR A 199 -8.89 -8.22 25.45
CA THR A 199 -9.83 -8.36 26.58
C THR A 199 -11.15 -7.63 26.32
N GLU A 200 -11.08 -6.50 25.61
CA GLU A 200 -12.24 -5.68 25.26
C GLU A 200 -12.15 -5.28 23.80
N ILE A 201 -13.29 -5.40 23.09
CA ILE A 201 -13.42 -4.99 21.70
C ILE A 201 -14.74 -4.23 21.58
N TYR A 202 -14.69 -3.00 21.08
CA TYR A 202 -15.89 -2.20 20.88
C TYR A 202 -15.78 -1.25 19.70
N ALA A 203 -16.92 -0.92 19.09
CA ALA A 203 -17.05 0.15 18.13
C ALA A 203 -17.42 1.47 18.82
N ALA A 204 -16.81 2.56 18.38
CA ALA A 204 -17.13 3.92 18.77
C ALA A 204 -17.18 4.81 17.52
N SER A 205 -18.08 5.78 17.49
CA SER A 205 -18.29 6.63 16.32
C SER A 205 -18.96 7.95 16.72
N PRO A 206 -18.72 9.06 16.02
CA PRO A 206 -19.58 10.23 16.07
C PRO A 206 -21.02 9.98 15.59
N ASP A 207 -21.26 8.91 14.84
CA ASP A 207 -22.53 8.59 14.19
C ASP A 207 -23.54 7.85 15.09
N PHE A 208 -23.12 7.46 16.30
CA PHE A 208 -23.97 6.83 17.32
C PHE A 208 -23.44 7.08 18.74
N GLU A 209 -24.32 7.01 19.73
CA GLU A 209 -23.92 7.23 21.13
C GLU A 209 -23.31 5.99 21.79
N GLY A 210 -22.28 6.25 22.60
CA GLY A 210 -21.64 5.28 23.48
C GLY A 210 -20.74 4.27 22.75
N LYS A 211 -20.24 3.30 23.53
CA LYS A 211 -19.49 2.15 23.01
C LYS A 211 -20.46 1.03 22.64
N LYS A 212 -20.24 0.40 21.49
CA LYS A 212 -20.96 -0.82 21.07
C LYS A 212 -20.03 -2.02 21.19
N PRO A 213 -20.25 -2.93 22.15
CA PRO A 213 -19.41 -4.12 22.29
C PRO A 213 -19.42 -4.96 21.01
N LEU A 214 -18.25 -5.49 20.65
CA LEU A 214 -18.07 -6.42 19.55
C LEU A 214 -17.48 -7.74 20.08
N SER A 215 -17.73 -8.83 19.37
CA SER A 215 -17.07 -10.11 19.64
C SER A 215 -15.83 -10.29 18.77
N GLY A 216 -14.81 -10.92 19.36
CA GLY A 216 -13.62 -11.37 18.66
C GLY A 216 -13.40 -12.85 18.92
N LYS A 217 -13.07 -13.63 17.88
CA LYS A 217 -12.66 -15.02 18.01
C LYS A 217 -11.13 -15.09 17.93
N TYR A 218 -10.48 -15.44 19.04
CA TYR A 218 -9.04 -15.67 19.07
C TYR A 218 -8.70 -17.11 18.69
N GLU A 219 -7.85 -17.28 17.69
CA GLU A 219 -7.38 -18.57 17.19
C GLU A 219 -6.00 -18.40 16.52
N ASN A 220 -5.06 -19.32 16.73
CA ASN A 220 -3.75 -19.33 16.06
C ASN A 220 -2.96 -17.99 16.13
N GLY A 221 -3.02 -17.28 17.26
CA GLY A 221 -2.27 -16.03 17.44
C GLY A 221 -2.93 -14.78 16.86
N VAL A 222 -4.12 -14.91 16.27
CA VAL A 222 -4.89 -13.80 15.70
C VAL A 222 -6.30 -13.72 16.30
N THR A 223 -6.83 -12.52 16.41
CA THR A 223 -8.25 -12.29 16.72
C THR A 223 -8.98 -11.86 15.47
N ARG A 224 -10.02 -12.63 15.09
CA ARG A 224 -10.98 -12.26 14.05
C ARG A 224 -12.11 -11.46 14.66
N VAL A 225 -12.38 -10.27 14.11
CA VAL A 225 -13.43 -9.36 14.56
C VAL A 225 -14.42 -9.11 13.43
N THR A 226 -15.70 -9.01 13.78
CA THR A 226 -16.76 -8.59 12.86
C THR A 226 -17.31 -7.24 13.32
N LEU A 227 -17.24 -6.24 12.45
CA LEU A 227 -17.94 -4.97 12.59
C LEU A 227 -19.26 -5.05 11.79
N PRO A 228 -20.43 -5.06 12.45
CA PRO A 228 -21.72 -5.02 11.78
C PRO A 228 -21.83 -3.80 10.86
N LYS A 229 -22.38 -3.99 9.67
CA LYS A 229 -22.52 -2.91 8.67
C LYS A 229 -23.31 -1.71 9.18
N GLU A 230 -24.29 -1.93 10.05
CA GLU A 230 -25.14 -0.89 10.65
C GLU A 230 -24.34 0.06 11.55
N LEU A 231 -23.18 -0.39 12.03
CA LEU A 231 -22.26 0.40 12.83
C LEU A 231 -21.25 1.17 12.01
N LEU A 232 -21.27 1.11 10.67
CA LEU A 232 -20.47 1.99 9.80
C LEU A 232 -21.40 2.88 8.97
N LYS A 233 -21.64 4.11 9.46
CA LYS A 233 -22.35 5.15 8.70
C LYS A 233 -21.36 5.99 7.91
N VAL A 234 -20.74 6.99 8.53
CA VAL A 234 -19.68 7.79 7.92
C VAL A 234 -18.34 7.22 8.36
N TYR A 235 -18.16 7.05 9.66
CA TYR A 235 -16.86 6.74 10.24
C TYR A 235 -16.99 5.99 11.56
N THR A 236 -16.19 4.94 11.75
CA THR A 236 -16.22 4.13 12.98
C THR A 236 -14.82 3.70 13.36
N ILE A 237 -14.53 3.73 14.66
CA ILE A 237 -13.31 3.17 15.24
C ILE A 237 -13.68 1.88 15.93
N VAL A 238 -12.99 0.79 15.61
CA VAL A 238 -12.96 -0.41 16.45
C VAL A 238 -11.75 -0.31 17.35
N HIS A 239 -11.98 -0.20 18.65
CA HIS A 239 -10.92 -0.21 19.65
C HIS A 239 -10.77 -1.62 20.23
N LEU A 240 -9.54 -2.10 20.27
CA LEU A 240 -9.15 -3.40 20.81
C LEU A 240 -8.15 -3.19 21.93
N ILE A 241 -8.56 -3.52 23.15
CA ILE A 241 -7.72 -3.41 24.35
C ILE A 241 -6.99 -4.73 24.53
N ALA A 242 -5.67 -4.67 24.60
CA ALA A 242 -4.83 -5.86 24.74
C ALA A 242 -4.97 -6.52 26.11
N GLU A 243 -4.71 -7.83 26.16
CA GLU A 243 -4.54 -8.59 27.41
C GLU A 243 -3.26 -8.24 28.18
#